data_AF-A0A7C5Z4E8-F1
#
_entry.id   AF-A0A7C5Z4E8-F1
#
_cell.length_a   1.000
_cell.length_b   1.000
_cell.length_c   1.000
_cell.angle_alpha   90.00
_cell.angle_beta   90.00
_cell.angle_gamma   90.00
#
_symmetry.space_group_name_H-M   'P 1'
#
loop_
_entity.id
_entity.type
_entity.pdbx_description
1 polymer ?
#
loop_
_entity_poly.entity_id
_entity_poly.type
_entity_poly.pdbx_seq_one_letter_code
_entity_poly.pdbx_strand_id
1 'polypeptide(L)'
;MSILNFFKKIDRTRWFICHNCLMHNNHDTLNSIFYSESPMVNVLGRPTMICPRCNDGNTRSFQEIKDEGSESTLWGLERIVKKHPRSRFIVKPTNQTTAVGQNRPVVQ
;
A
#
# COMPACT_ATOMS: atom_id res chain seq x y z
N MET A 1 0.78 -23.86 19.41
CA MET A 1 0.53 -22.40 19.24
C MET A 1 -0.35 -22.18 18.00
N SER A 2 -1.63 -21.93 18.25
CA SER A 2 -2.74 -21.49 17.39
C SER A 2 -2.60 -21.45 15.84
N ILE A 3 -3.26 -22.39 15.16
CA ILE A 3 -3.57 -22.39 13.72
C ILE A 3 -4.86 -21.57 13.41
N LEU A 4 -5.45 -20.92 14.42
CA LEU A 4 -6.81 -20.36 14.39
C LEU A 4 -6.99 -19.03 13.61
N ASN A 5 -5.96 -18.50 12.94
CA ASN A 5 -6.09 -17.23 12.20
C ASN A 5 -6.26 -17.36 10.68
N PHE A 6 -6.21 -18.57 10.12
CA PHE A 6 -6.26 -18.75 8.66
C PHE A 6 -7.63 -18.46 8.01
N PHE A 7 -8.72 -18.48 8.79
CA PHE A 7 -10.08 -18.25 8.30
C PHE A 7 -10.64 -16.86 8.57
N LYS A 8 -9.82 -15.93 9.09
CA LYS A 8 -10.31 -14.57 9.34
C LYS A 8 -10.51 -13.85 8.00
N LYS A 9 -11.77 -13.49 7.71
CA LYS A 9 -12.15 -12.75 6.50
C LYS A 9 -11.26 -11.50 6.37
N ILE A 10 -10.65 -11.33 5.19
CA ILE A 10 -9.83 -10.14 4.90
C ILE A 10 -10.77 -8.96 4.70
N ASP A 11 -10.55 -7.88 5.45
CA ASP A 11 -11.18 -6.60 5.20
C ASP A 11 -10.48 -5.87 4.04
N ARG A 12 -10.95 -6.11 2.83
CA ARG A 12 -10.35 -5.63 1.57
C ARG A 12 -10.21 -4.10 1.48
N THR A 13 -10.96 -3.34 2.29
CA THR A 13 -10.89 -1.88 2.31
C THR A 13 -9.66 -1.34 3.04
N ARG A 14 -8.99 -2.18 3.84
CA ARG A 14 -7.81 -1.81 4.64
C ARG A 14 -6.49 -2.40 4.13
N TRP A 15 -6.57 -3.21 3.07
CA TRP A 15 -5.41 -3.80 2.42
C TRP A 15 -5.17 -3.11 1.10
N PHE A 16 -3.94 -2.66 0.90
CA PHE A 16 -3.55 -1.85 -0.23
C PHE A 16 -2.29 -2.42 -0.87
N ILE A 17 -2.14 -2.17 -2.16
CA ILE A 17 -0.88 -2.38 -2.87
C ILE A 17 -0.43 -1.07 -3.49
N CYS A 18 0.84 -0.71 -3.29
CA CYS A 18 1.45 0.47 -3.92
C CYS A 18 2.12 0.06 -5.23
N HIS A 19 1.67 0.63 -6.34
CA HIS A 19 2.26 0.36 -7.64
C HIS A 19 3.67 0.94 -7.75
N ASN A 20 3.91 2.11 -7.17
CA ASN A 20 5.24 2.72 -7.17
C ASN A 20 6.28 1.83 -6.45
N CYS A 21 5.91 1.26 -5.29
CA CYS A 21 6.75 0.29 -4.59
C CYS A 21 7.01 -0.98 -5.41
N LEU A 22 6.01 -1.47 -6.16
CA LEU A 22 6.19 -2.64 -7.03
C LEU A 22 7.26 -2.37 -8.08
N MET A 23 7.20 -1.21 -8.74
CA MET A 23 8.14 -0.88 -9.82
C MET A 23 9.57 -0.68 -9.30
N HIS A 24 9.73 -0.04 -8.14
CA HIS A 24 11.04 0.22 -7.57
C HIS A 24 11.70 -0.99 -6.88
N ASN A 25 10.91 -1.96 -6.42
CA ASN A 25 11.41 -3.15 -5.72
C ASN A 25 11.42 -4.41 -6.62
N ASN A 26 11.64 -4.26 -7.92
CA ASN A 26 11.70 -5.39 -8.87
C ASN A 26 10.46 -6.32 -8.79
N HIS A 27 9.27 -5.72 -8.76
CA HIS A 27 7.98 -6.41 -8.63
C HIS A 27 7.82 -7.25 -7.35
N ASP A 28 8.51 -6.89 -6.27
CA ASP A 28 8.31 -7.52 -4.96
C ASP A 28 6.95 -7.13 -4.37
N THR A 29 5.97 -8.01 -4.60
CA THR A 29 4.61 -7.87 -4.10
C THR A 29 4.54 -7.83 -2.58
N LEU A 30 5.37 -8.60 -1.87
CA LEU A 30 5.32 -8.69 -0.41
C LEU A 30 5.71 -7.35 0.23
N ASN A 31 6.71 -6.67 -0.33
CA ASN A 31 7.16 -5.35 0.14
C ASN A 31 6.35 -4.18 -0.44
N SER A 32 5.39 -4.46 -1.33
CA SER A 32 4.52 -3.45 -1.94
C SER A 32 3.11 -3.44 -1.35
N ILE A 33 2.68 -4.52 -0.69
CA ILE A 33 1.42 -4.58 0.07
C ILE A 33 1.59 -3.89 1.42
N PHE A 34 0.57 -3.16 1.88
CA PHE A 34 0.51 -2.63 3.24
C PHE A 34 -0.92 -2.66 3.79
N TYR A 35 -1.02 -2.66 5.12
CA TYR A 35 -2.27 -2.53 5.86
C TYR A 35 -2.36 -1.13 6.44
N SER A 36 -3.52 -0.47 6.29
CA SER A 36 -3.75 0.86 6.83
C SER A 36 -5.18 1.01 7.35
N GLU A 37 -5.31 1.67 8.50
CA GLU A 37 -6.60 2.13 9.05
C GLU A 37 -6.76 3.65 8.90
N SER A 38 -5.77 4.31 8.29
CA SER A 38 -5.80 5.76 8.07
C SER A 38 -6.93 6.14 7.12
N PRO A 39 -7.55 7.32 7.33
CA PRO A 39 -8.50 7.84 6.37
C PRO A 39 -7.80 8.10 5.03
N MET A 40 -8.52 7.84 3.94
CA MET A 40 -8.08 8.26 2.61
C MET A 40 -8.04 9.78 2.55
N VAL A 41 -7.08 10.33 1.81
CA VAL A 41 -6.97 11.77 1.56
C VAL A 41 -7.47 12.08 0.17
N ASN A 42 -7.94 13.31 -0.03
CA ASN A 42 -8.38 13.75 -1.34
C ASN A 42 -7.17 14.13 -2.20
N VAL A 43 -6.90 13.34 -3.26
CA VAL A 43 -5.85 13.63 -4.25
C VAL A 43 -6.54 13.89 -5.58
N LEU A 44 -6.43 15.13 -6.08
CA LEU A 44 -7.05 15.54 -7.36
C LEU A 44 -8.56 15.22 -7.45
N GLY A 45 -9.29 15.36 -6.34
CA GLY A 45 -10.72 15.09 -6.29
C GLY A 45 -11.11 13.62 -6.08
N ARG A 46 -10.14 12.72 -5.85
CA ARG A 46 -10.39 11.30 -5.60
C ARG A 46 -9.89 10.86 -4.22
N PRO A 47 -10.71 10.12 -3.43
CA PRO A 47 -10.27 9.54 -2.17
C PRO A 47 -9.19 8.50 -2.45
N THR A 48 -7.98 8.74 -1.95
CA THR A 48 -6.78 7.95 -2.26
C THR A 48 -6.02 7.64 -0.97
N MET A 49 -5.57 6.40 -0.83
CA MET A 49 -4.65 6.02 0.24
C MET A 49 -3.22 6.39 -0.18
N ILE A 50 -2.48 7.10 0.68
CA ILE A 50 -1.06 7.39 0.44
C ILE A 50 -0.22 6.24 0.95
N CYS A 51 0.75 5.78 0.16
CA CYS A 51 1.66 4.75 0.61
C CYS A 51 2.55 5.26 1.76
N PRO A 52 2.53 4.64 2.95
CA PRO A 52 3.35 5.08 4.08
C PRO A 52 4.86 4.84 3.87
N ARG A 53 5.25 4.04 2.87
CA ARG A 53 6.66 3.77 2.55
C ARG A 53 7.29 4.90 1.74
N CYS A 54 6.64 5.30 0.64
CA CYS A 54 7.19 6.21 -0.36
C CYS A 54 6.39 7.52 -0.53
N ASN A 55 5.33 7.73 0.26
CA ASN A 55 4.47 8.91 0.22
C ASN A 55 3.77 9.16 -1.15
N ASP A 56 3.58 8.10 -1.94
CA ASP A 56 2.97 8.15 -3.26
C ASP A 56 1.47 7.78 -3.23
N GLY A 57 0.66 8.40 -4.10
CA GLY A 57 -0.79 8.17 -4.21
C GLY A 57 -1.18 7.05 -5.18
N ASN A 58 -0.25 6.44 -5.90
CA ASN A 58 -0.48 5.31 -6.80
C ASN A 58 -0.61 4.01 -6.00
N THR A 59 -1.65 3.95 -5.18
CA THR A 59 -2.02 2.77 -4.41
C THR A 59 -3.44 2.36 -4.74
N ARG A 60 -3.71 1.07 -4.59
CA ARG A 60 -5.03 0.51 -4.84
C ARG A 60 -5.46 -0.39 -3.70
N SER A 61 -6.70 -0.24 -3.26
CA SER A 61 -7.27 -1.15 -2.27
C SER A 61 -7.60 -2.51 -2.89
N PHE A 62 -7.60 -3.56 -2.08
CA PHE A 62 -8.04 -4.88 -2.55
C PHE A 62 -9.53 -4.86 -2.95
N GLN A 63 -10.29 -3.93 -2.38
CA GLN A 63 -11.68 -3.70 -2.74
C GLN A 63 -11.79 -3.12 -4.16
N GLU A 64 -10.99 -2.11 -4.53
CA GLU A 64 -10.95 -1.60 -5.91
C GLU A 64 -10.54 -2.68 -6.92
N ILE A 65 -9.56 -3.53 -6.59
CA ILE A 65 -9.12 -4.62 -7.47
C ILE A 65 -10.27 -5.62 -7.70
N LYS A 66 -11.06 -5.89 -6.65
CA LYS A 66 -12.27 -6.71 -6.75
C LYS A 66 -13.32 -6.06 -7.64
N ASP A 67 -13.56 -4.76 -7.45
CA ASP A 67 -14.63 -4.04 -8.15
C ASP A 67 -14.30 -3.82 -9.64
N GLU A 68 -13.02 -3.81 -10.01
CA GLU A 68 -12.56 -3.84 -11.41
C GLU A 68 -12.55 -5.24 -12.05
N GLY A 69 -12.90 -6.30 -11.31
CA GLY A 69 -12.98 -7.67 -11.85
C GLY A 69 -11.63 -8.38 -12.03
N SER A 70 -10.56 -7.89 -11.41
CA SER A 70 -9.22 -8.50 -11.48
C SER A 70 -9.05 -9.67 -10.50
N GLU A 71 -9.85 -10.73 -10.66
CA GLU A 71 -9.97 -11.82 -9.68
C GLU A 71 -8.67 -12.60 -9.45
N SER A 72 -7.91 -12.89 -10.50
CA SER A 72 -6.64 -13.63 -10.39
C SER A 72 -5.59 -12.86 -9.58
N THR A 73 -5.48 -11.55 -9.84
CA THR A 73 -4.62 -10.63 -9.09
C THR A 73 -5.06 -10.58 -7.63
N LEU A 74 -6.34 -10.37 -7.37
CA LEU A 74 -6.89 -10.34 -6.01
C LEU A 74 -6.60 -11.64 -5.26
N TRP A 75 -6.82 -12.78 -5.88
CA TRP A 75 -6.58 -14.09 -5.28
C TRP A 75 -5.09 -14.27 -4.90
N GLY A 76 -4.17 -13.85 -5.78
CA GLY A 76 -2.73 -13.86 -5.50
C GLY A 76 -2.36 -12.99 -4.29
N LEU A 77 -2.88 -11.76 -4.24
CA LEU A 77 -2.65 -10.81 -3.15
C LEU A 77 -3.21 -11.32 -1.82
N GLU A 78 -4.45 -11.82 -1.81
CA GLU A 78 -5.08 -12.39 -0.63
C GLU A 78 -4.29 -13.59 -0.09
N ARG A 79 -3.73 -14.43 -0.97
CA ARG A 79 -2.92 -15.58 -0.57
C ARG A 79 -1.63 -15.14 0.12
N ILE A 80 -1.00 -14.06 -0.34
CA ILE A 80 0.20 -13.51 0.29
C ILE A 80 -0.13 -13.02 1.70
N VAL A 81 -1.16 -12.18 1.86
CA VAL A 81 -1.48 -11.59 3.18
C VAL A 81 -2.00 -12.63 4.18
N LYS A 82 -2.61 -13.73 3.73
CA LYS A 82 -3.00 -14.87 4.59
C LYS A 82 -1.80 -15.68 5.10
N LYS A 83 -0.71 -15.73 4.34
CA LYS A 83 0.50 -16.50 4.69
C LYS A 83 1.39 -15.82 5.73
N HIS A 84 1.21 -14.52 5.95
CA HIS A 84 2.07 -13.72 6.83
C HIS A 84 1.27 -13.04 7.94
N PRO A 85 1.87 -12.81 9.13
CA PRO A 85 1.20 -12.07 10.18
C PRO A 85 0.94 -10.62 9.74
N ARG A 86 -0.21 -10.04 10.12
CA ARG A 86 -0.59 -8.66 9.79
C ARG A 86 0.51 -7.65 10.14
N SER A 87 1.23 -7.85 11.24
CA SER A 87 2.34 -6.99 11.67
C SER A 87 3.43 -6.80 10.60
N ARG A 88 3.59 -7.73 9.65
CA ARG A 88 4.53 -7.57 8.51
C ARG A 88 4.12 -6.44 7.57
N PHE A 89 2.84 -6.12 7.49
CA PHE A 89 2.27 -5.17 6.55
C PHE A 89 1.90 -3.83 7.20
N ILE A 90 2.02 -3.72 8.53
CA ILE A 90 1.88 -2.45 9.24
C ILE A 90 3.17 -1.67 9.03
N VAL A 91 3.10 -0.65 8.19
CA VAL A 91 4.24 0.20 7.85
C VAL A 91 4.12 1.49 8.66
N LYS A 92 5.17 1.83 9.41
CA LYS A 92 5.27 3.15 10.02
C LYS A 92 5.57 4.17 8.92
N PRO A 93 4.90 5.33 8.90
CA PRO A 93 5.25 6.39 7.96
C PRO A 93 6.73 6.68 8.07
N THR A 94 7.45 6.55 6.97
CA THR A 94 8.81 7.08 6.92
C THR A 94 8.61 8.59 7.01
N ASN A 95 9.01 9.22 8.12
CA ASN A 95 9.13 10.67 8.20
C ASN A 95 10.26 11.09 7.25
N GLN A 96 10.05 10.95 5.95
CA GLN A 96 10.78 11.72 4.98
C GLN A 96 10.16 13.09 5.09
N THR A 97 10.67 13.86 6.06
CA THR A 97 10.74 15.31 5.93
C THR A 97 11.24 15.55 4.53
N THR A 98 10.33 15.91 3.63
CA THR A 98 10.69 16.60 2.43
C THR A 98 11.32 17.89 2.94
N ALA A 99 12.65 17.86 3.09
CA ALA A 99 13.43 19.03 2.82
C ALA A 99 13.07 19.41 1.38
N VAL A 100 12.02 20.23 1.24
CA VAL A 100 11.87 21.12 0.10
C VAL A 100 13.07 22.04 0.22
N GLY A 101 14.17 21.57 -0.37
CA GLY A 101 15.41 22.30 -0.51
C GLY A 101 15.09 23.62 -1.17
N GLN A 102 15.30 24.66 -0.39
CA GLN A 102 15.43 26.03 -0.78
C GLN A 102 16.32 26.18 -2.03
N ASN A 103 15.94 27.16 -2.85
CA ASN A 103 16.82 28.01 -3.64
C ASN A 103 17.68 27.35 -4.72
N ARG A 104 17.23 27.56 -5.97
CA ARG A 104 18.11 27.72 -7.13
C ARG A 104 19.11 28.86 -6.84
N PRO A 105 20.43 28.67 -6.94
CA PRO A 105 21.33 29.78 -7.19
C PRO A 105 21.33 30.13 -8.68
N VAL A 106 21.37 31.44 -8.90
CA VAL A 106 21.50 32.15 -10.16
C VAL A 106 22.76 31.69 -10.92
N VAL A 107 22.59 31.53 -12.24
CA VAL A 107 23.66 31.30 -13.22
C VAL A 107 24.60 32.52 -13.22
N GLN A 108 25.91 32.29 -13.06
CA GLN A 108 26.94 33.29 -13.32
C GLN A 108 27.15 33.48 -14.82
#